data_AF-A0A1S3L4E2-F1
#
_entry.id   AF-A0A1S3L4E2-F1
#
_cell.length_a   1.000
_cell.length_b   1.000
_cell.length_c   1.000
_cell.angle_alpha   90.00
_cell.angle_beta   90.00
_cell.angle_gamma   90.00
#
_symmetry.space_group_name_H-M   'P 1'
#
loop_
_entity.id
_entity.type
_entity.pdbx_description
1 polymer ?
#
loop_
_entity_poly.entity_id
_entity_poly.type
_entity_poly.pdbx_seq_one_letter_code
_entity_poly.pdbx_strand_id
1 'polypeptide(L)'
;SGNDLILTVLLQYLPPIVITLVNFFLPHVFRHISSFEDYSITTQVNATLVRSIFLKLASLGMYLFFLFQNSQQECWENQFGKEMYKLAVFDFLACFCNTFFIAYPRKWLVDRYPSSWLARLSGKQHFLIPFNVLDLVYSQTVTWVGLFYCPMLPFIETVKLMAIFYIKKLTVLQCCVPARRMFRASSSSVLFHFMLLLGLIMAVITLGSNLHKFKPSSSCGPFVGSATVFNVTAVCVDSLPGPAKSTLRYLSSEAFVLPVILAQIVVLTSFESRRRANGKAIERLKDMLVMSTSDKHFLLKQHTLSLRRQKKTFKASTTVSGTREGSPPTMKGPSAGIGEDSHIAQLKDPSAQPTGDDSPS
;
A
#
# COMPACT_ATOMS: atom_id res chain seq x y z
N SER A 1 45.95 -6.92 -0.24
CA SER A 1 45.36 -8.22 -0.67
C SER A 1 43.99 -8.52 -0.03
N GLY A 2 43.74 -8.29 1.27
CA GLY A 2 42.37 -8.35 1.83
C GLY A 2 41.64 -7.00 1.81
N ASN A 3 42.33 -5.93 2.23
CA ASN A 3 41.74 -4.58 2.32
C ASN A 3 41.39 -3.97 0.96
N ASP A 4 42.19 -4.25 -0.08
CA ASP A 4 41.92 -3.77 -1.44
C ASP A 4 40.66 -4.41 -2.02
N LEU A 5 40.44 -5.71 -1.78
CA LEU A 5 39.24 -6.42 -2.20
C LEU A 5 37.98 -5.85 -1.52
N ILE A 6 38.06 -5.60 -0.20
CA ILE A 6 36.97 -5.00 0.56
C ILE A 6 36.67 -3.59 0.04
N LEU A 7 37.71 -2.79 -0.23
CA LEU A 7 37.57 -1.43 -0.75
C LEU A 7 36.94 -1.43 -2.15
N THR A 8 37.37 -2.32 -3.04
CA THR A 8 36.80 -2.45 -4.40
C THR A 8 35.33 -2.88 -4.35
N VAL A 9 34.99 -3.87 -3.51
CA VAL A 9 33.61 -4.32 -3.31
C VAL A 9 32.77 -3.17 -2.76
N LEU A 10 33.26 -2.47 -1.73
CA LEU A 10 32.55 -1.35 -1.13
C LEU A 10 32.26 -0.25 -2.16
N LEU A 11 33.26 0.16 -2.93
CA LEU A 11 33.09 1.19 -3.97
C LEU A 11 32.10 0.76 -5.07
N GLN A 12 32.07 -0.53 -5.43
CA GLN A 12 31.16 -1.05 -6.44
C GLN A 12 29.69 -1.12 -5.98
N TYR A 13 29.45 -1.25 -4.68
CA TYR A 13 28.09 -1.27 -4.10
C TYR A 13 27.70 0.07 -3.46
N LEU A 14 28.63 1.02 -3.33
CA LEU A 14 28.36 2.31 -2.72
C LEU A 14 27.22 3.07 -3.43
N PRO A 15 27.18 3.20 -4.78
CA PRO A 15 26.09 3.91 -5.43
C PRO A 15 24.69 3.32 -5.16
N PRO A 16 24.42 2.01 -5.33
CA PRO A 16 23.11 1.44 -5.02
C PRO A 16 22.80 1.48 -3.51
N ILE A 17 23.79 1.42 -2.62
CA ILE A 17 23.56 1.62 -1.19
C ILE A 17 23.11 3.06 -0.92
N VAL A 18 23.82 4.06 -1.44
CA VAL A 18 23.52 5.49 -1.19
C VAL A 18 22.13 5.85 -1.72
N ILE A 19 21.80 5.48 -2.95
CA ILE A 19 20.46 5.75 -3.51
C ILE A 19 19.36 5.10 -2.67
N THR A 20 19.53 3.85 -2.24
CA THR A 20 18.54 3.16 -1.41
C THR A 20 18.39 3.83 -0.05
N LEU A 21 19.49 4.22 0.61
CA LEU A 21 19.44 4.94 1.89
C LEU A 21 18.76 6.30 1.74
N VAL A 22 19.10 7.07 0.70
CA VAL A 22 18.48 8.37 0.42
C VAL A 22 16.98 8.20 0.18
N ASN A 23 16.60 7.26 -0.69
CA ASN A 23 15.20 6.98 -1.02
C ASN A 23 14.39 6.37 0.15
N PHE A 24 15.06 5.87 1.18
CA PHE A 24 14.45 5.36 2.40
C PHE A 24 14.33 6.44 3.48
N PHE A 25 15.41 7.17 3.79
CA PHE A 25 15.46 8.13 4.90
C PHE A 25 14.81 9.47 4.59
N LEU A 26 15.00 10.03 3.40
CA LEU A 26 14.50 11.38 3.10
C LEU A 26 12.96 11.48 3.13
N PRO A 27 12.16 10.48 2.69
CA PRO A 27 10.71 10.52 2.88
C PRO A 27 10.30 10.67 4.36
N HIS A 28 11.06 10.10 5.29
CA HIS A 28 10.83 10.30 6.73
C HIS A 28 11.16 11.73 7.18
N VAL A 29 12.25 12.30 6.66
CA VAL A 29 12.65 13.70 6.91
C VAL A 29 11.61 14.67 6.34
N PHE A 30 11.17 14.48 5.10
CA PHE A 30 10.14 15.30 4.46
C PHE A 30 8.83 15.29 5.24
N ARG A 31 8.45 14.14 5.82
CA ARG A 31 7.27 14.06 6.69
C ARG A 31 7.43 14.88 7.96
N HIS A 32 8.63 14.88 8.54
CA HIS A 32 8.92 15.68 9.73
C HIS A 32 8.90 17.18 9.40
N ILE A 33 9.55 17.59 8.31
CA ILE A 33 9.53 18.97 7.79
C ILE A 33 8.09 19.43 7.53
N SER A 34 7.30 18.62 6.83
CA SER A 34 5.92 18.99 6.50
C SER A 34 5.00 19.04 7.72
N SER A 35 5.43 18.53 8.88
CA SER A 35 4.71 18.73 10.15
C SER A 35 4.91 20.11 10.77
N PHE A 36 5.93 20.86 10.33
CA PHE A 36 6.17 22.25 10.72
C PHE A 36 5.57 23.23 9.71
N GLU A 37 5.24 22.76 8.51
CA GLU A 37 4.44 23.51 7.55
C GLU A 37 2.98 23.41 8.04
N ASP A 38 2.32 24.52 8.37
CA ASP A 38 0.94 24.58 8.89
C ASP A 38 -0.13 24.13 7.86
N TYR A 39 0.05 22.95 7.28
CA TYR A 39 -0.80 22.34 6.29
C TYR A 39 -1.87 21.47 6.93
N SER A 40 -3.00 21.32 6.24
CA SER A 40 -3.97 20.27 6.57
C SER A 40 -3.31 18.89 6.43
N ILE A 41 -3.75 17.91 7.23
CA ILE A 41 -3.19 16.54 7.23
C ILE A 41 -3.17 15.91 5.82
N THR A 42 -4.19 16.18 4.99
CA THR A 42 -4.26 15.68 3.61
C THR A 42 -3.23 16.35 2.71
N THR A 43 -3.05 17.67 2.85
CA THR A 43 -2.05 18.43 2.10
C THR A 43 -0.63 18.05 2.54
N GLN A 44 -0.40 17.85 3.83
CA GLN A 44 0.88 17.40 4.39
C GLN A 44 1.32 16.05 3.79
N VAL A 45 0.41 15.07 3.75
CA VAL A 45 0.69 13.76 3.15
C VAL A 45 0.96 13.89 1.66
N ASN A 46 0.14 14.62 0.91
CA ASN A 46 0.33 14.80 -0.53
C ASN A 46 1.63 15.56 -0.86
N ALA A 47 1.96 16.63 -0.13
CA ALA A 47 3.21 17.37 -0.31
C ALA A 47 4.44 16.49 -0.04
N THR A 48 4.39 15.70 1.04
CA THR A 48 5.46 14.74 1.35
C THR A 48 5.59 13.67 0.26
N LEU A 49 4.46 13.17 -0.27
CA LEU A 49 4.46 12.22 -1.38
C LEU A 49 5.08 12.81 -2.64
N VAL A 50 4.69 14.02 -3.04
CA VAL A 50 5.23 14.70 -4.21
C VAL A 50 6.74 14.86 -4.08
N ARG A 51 7.24 15.37 -2.95
CA ARG A 51 8.69 15.48 -2.68
C ARG A 51 9.41 14.13 -2.77
N SER A 52 8.78 13.07 -2.26
CA SER A 52 9.33 11.72 -2.29
C SER A 52 9.32 11.11 -3.71
N ILE A 53 8.32 11.42 -4.53
CA ILE A 53 8.24 11.02 -5.93
C ILE A 53 9.38 11.68 -6.72
N PHE A 54 9.53 13.00 -6.60
CA PHE A 54 10.62 13.73 -7.25
C PHE A 54 11.98 13.20 -6.82
N LEU A 55 12.19 12.93 -5.53
CA LEU A 55 13.44 12.37 -5.02
C LEU A 55 13.76 11.00 -5.66
N LYS A 56 12.79 10.07 -5.67
CA LYS A 56 13.01 8.72 -6.19
C LYS A 56 13.29 8.72 -7.70
N LEU A 57 12.60 9.56 -8.45
CA LEU A 57 12.79 9.69 -9.89
C LEU A 57 14.10 10.43 -10.22
N ALA A 58 14.42 11.51 -9.51
CA ALA A 58 15.66 12.24 -9.72
C ALA A 58 16.89 11.39 -9.34
N SER A 59 16.82 10.65 -8.22
CA SER A 59 17.92 9.76 -7.82
C SER A 59 18.15 8.64 -8.83
N LEU A 60 17.08 8.00 -9.32
CA LEU A 60 17.17 7.00 -10.38
C LEU A 60 17.69 7.62 -11.69
N GLY A 61 17.17 8.78 -12.10
CA GLY A 61 17.60 9.48 -13.31
C GLY A 61 19.07 9.87 -13.28
N MET A 62 19.55 10.41 -12.15
CA MET A 62 20.97 10.71 -11.94
C MET A 62 21.83 9.45 -11.98
N TYR A 63 21.38 8.38 -11.34
CA TYR A 63 22.11 7.10 -11.38
C TYR A 63 22.22 6.56 -12.81
N LEU A 64 21.13 6.57 -13.58
CA LEU A 64 21.13 6.17 -14.99
C LEU A 64 22.02 7.07 -15.84
N PHE A 65 22.00 8.39 -15.60
CA PHE A 65 22.90 9.32 -16.27
C PHE A 65 24.37 9.00 -16.02
N PHE A 66 24.75 8.71 -14.77
CA PHE A 66 26.13 8.30 -14.46
C PHE A 66 26.49 6.95 -15.08
N LEU A 67 25.55 6.00 -15.16
CA LEU A 67 25.78 4.74 -15.88
C LEU A 67 26.03 4.98 -17.38
N PHE A 68 25.31 5.92 -17.99
CA PHE A 68 25.53 6.29 -19.38
C PHE A 68 26.88 6.93 -19.63
N GLN A 69 27.38 7.76 -18.71
CA GLN A 69 28.72 8.34 -18.86
C GLN A 69 29.83 7.29 -18.71
N ASN A 70 29.61 6.27 -17.88
CA ASN A 70 30.60 5.21 -17.63
C ASN A 70 30.45 3.98 -18.54
N SER A 71 29.63 4.08 -19.59
CA SER A 71 29.36 3.00 -20.57
C SER A 71 30.51 2.68 -21.52
N GLN A 72 31.65 3.36 -21.41
CA GLN A 72 32.87 3.09 -22.20
C GLN A 72 33.60 1.80 -21.79
N GLN A 73 33.09 1.08 -20.78
CA GLN A 73 33.67 -0.19 -20.34
C GLN A 73 33.28 -1.34 -21.27
N GLU A 74 34.14 -2.36 -21.34
CA GLU A 74 33.81 -3.62 -22.00
C GLU A 74 32.53 -4.22 -21.37
N CYS A 75 31.61 -4.72 -22.21
CA CYS A 75 30.37 -5.38 -21.77
C CYS A 75 29.37 -4.46 -21.05
N TRP A 76 29.22 -3.23 -21.52
CA TRP A 76 28.34 -2.24 -20.90
C TRP A 76 26.88 -2.73 -20.75
N GLU A 77 26.37 -3.56 -21.67
CA GLU A 77 25.00 -4.10 -21.61
C GLU A 77 24.80 -4.99 -20.37
N ASN A 78 25.76 -5.88 -20.12
CA ASN A 78 25.73 -6.78 -18.96
C ASN A 78 25.94 -5.99 -17.66
N GLN A 79 26.83 -5.00 -17.71
CA GLN A 79 27.08 -4.11 -16.57
C GLN A 79 25.83 -3.29 -16.22
N PHE A 80 25.11 -2.74 -17.21
CA PHE A 80 23.84 -2.05 -17.00
C PHE A 80 22.82 -2.95 -16.30
N GLY A 81 22.68 -4.19 -16.79
CA GLY A 81 21.80 -5.18 -16.19
C GLY A 81 22.16 -5.52 -14.74
N LYS A 82 23.46 -5.73 -14.47
CA LYS A 82 23.98 -5.98 -13.12
C LYS A 82 23.62 -4.84 -12.16
N GLU A 83 23.74 -3.59 -12.59
CA GLU A 83 23.39 -2.43 -11.78
C GLU A 83 21.88 -2.38 -11.46
N MET A 84 21.01 -2.73 -12.41
CA MET A 84 19.56 -2.83 -12.15
C MET A 84 19.23 -3.94 -11.15
N TYR A 85 19.90 -5.09 -11.22
CA TYR A 85 19.76 -6.15 -10.21
C TYR A 85 20.19 -5.68 -8.83
N LYS A 86 21.31 -4.96 -8.72
CA LYS A 86 21.76 -4.41 -7.43
C LYS A 86 20.68 -3.51 -6.83
N LEU A 87 20.13 -2.57 -7.60
CA LEU A 87 19.06 -1.69 -7.13
C LEU A 87 17.85 -2.48 -6.60
N ALA A 88 17.39 -3.50 -7.33
CA ALA A 88 16.27 -4.33 -6.92
C ALA A 88 16.55 -5.10 -5.61
N VAL A 89 17.76 -5.65 -5.46
CA VAL A 89 18.19 -6.37 -4.24
C VAL A 89 18.33 -5.42 -3.05
N PHE A 90 18.94 -4.26 -3.23
CA PHE A 90 19.09 -3.28 -2.14
C PHE A 90 17.74 -2.69 -1.72
N ASP A 91 16.82 -2.47 -2.64
CA ASP A 91 15.43 -2.07 -2.33
C ASP A 91 14.73 -3.14 -1.47
N PHE A 92 14.85 -4.42 -1.84
CA PHE A 92 14.33 -5.52 -1.01
C PHE A 92 14.96 -5.53 0.38
N LEU A 93 16.30 -5.43 0.45
CA LEU A 93 17.05 -5.46 1.70
C LEU A 93 16.66 -4.29 2.60
N ALA A 94 16.48 -3.09 2.06
CA ALA A 94 16.02 -1.94 2.83
C ALA A 94 14.60 -2.16 3.39
N CYS A 95 13.69 -2.72 2.60
CA CYS A 95 12.35 -3.08 3.09
C CYS A 95 12.41 -4.13 4.21
N PHE A 96 13.25 -5.16 4.04
CA PHE A 96 13.49 -6.18 5.05
C PHE A 96 14.05 -5.57 6.33
N CYS A 97 15.16 -4.82 6.23
CA CYS A 97 15.81 -4.19 7.37
C CYS A 97 14.91 -3.22 8.12
N ASN A 98 14.14 -2.39 7.40
CA ASN A 98 13.16 -1.51 8.02
C ASN A 98 12.10 -2.28 8.81
N THR A 99 11.69 -3.46 8.34
CA THR A 99 10.70 -4.26 9.06
C THR A 99 11.29 -4.91 10.30
N PHE A 100 12.39 -5.63 10.16
CA PHE A 100 12.95 -6.47 11.23
C PHE A 100 13.83 -5.71 12.22
N PHE A 101 14.57 -4.69 11.78
CA PHE A 101 15.48 -3.92 12.65
C PHE A 101 14.91 -2.59 13.13
N ILE A 102 13.86 -2.07 12.50
CA ILE A 102 13.26 -0.78 12.90
C ILE A 102 11.85 -0.98 13.43
N ALA A 103 10.93 -1.52 12.62
CA ALA A 103 9.52 -1.60 12.99
C ALA A 103 9.25 -2.56 14.15
N TYR A 104 9.83 -3.77 14.09
CA TYR A 104 9.69 -4.78 15.15
C TYR A 104 10.29 -4.34 16.49
N PRO A 105 11.57 -3.91 16.55
CA PRO A 105 12.18 -3.50 17.80
C PRO A 105 11.48 -2.28 18.39
N ARG A 106 11.00 -1.35 17.55
CA ARG A 106 10.17 -0.23 18.01
C ARG A 106 8.88 -0.69 18.68
N LYS A 107 8.17 -1.67 18.11
CA LYS A 107 6.95 -2.21 18.73
C LYS A 107 7.27 -2.88 20.07
N TRP A 108 8.28 -3.73 20.07
CA TRP A 108 8.74 -4.44 21.26
C TRP A 108 9.13 -3.48 22.39
N LEU A 109 9.85 -2.40 22.06
CA LEU A 109 10.27 -1.38 23.02
C LEU A 109 9.09 -0.62 23.63
N VAL A 110 8.10 -0.24 22.80
CA VAL A 110 6.90 0.47 23.26
C VAL A 110 6.02 -0.41 24.15
N ASP A 111 5.92 -1.71 23.87
CA ASP A 111 5.12 -2.63 24.68
C ASP A 111 5.82 -3.00 26.00
N ARG A 112 7.14 -3.18 25.99
CA ARG A 112 7.89 -3.64 27.17
C ARG A 112 8.25 -2.51 28.12
N TYR A 113 8.56 -1.31 27.62
CA TYR A 113 9.05 -0.19 28.41
C TYR A 113 8.30 1.12 28.07
N PRO A 114 6.99 1.21 28.39
CA PRO A 114 6.16 2.37 28.03
C PRO A 114 6.61 3.68 28.68
N SER A 115 7.30 3.62 29.83
CA SER A 115 7.82 4.77 30.56
C SER A 115 9.18 5.28 30.05
N SER A 116 9.86 4.55 29.17
CA SER A 116 11.17 4.94 28.67
C SER A 116 11.11 6.15 27.73
N TRP A 117 12.13 7.00 27.77
CA TRP A 117 12.25 8.14 26.85
C TRP A 117 12.24 7.71 25.38
N LEU A 118 12.89 6.58 25.06
CA LEU A 118 12.91 6.02 23.70
C LEU A 118 11.53 5.55 23.21
N ALA A 119 10.70 4.97 24.09
CA ALA A 119 9.32 4.61 23.73
C ALA A 119 8.46 5.86 23.48
N ARG A 120 8.66 6.93 24.27
CA ARG A 120 7.98 8.22 24.06
C ARG A 120 8.41 8.91 22.77
N LEU A 121 9.70 8.90 22.45
CA LEU A 121 10.23 9.48 21.21
C LEU A 121 9.78 8.70 19.97
N SER A 122 9.82 7.37 20.06
CA SER A 122 9.48 6.50 18.93
C SER A 122 8.00 6.61 18.56
N GLY A 123 7.09 6.74 19.53
CA GLY A 123 5.66 6.87 19.28
C GLY A 123 5.02 5.68 18.55
N LYS A 124 3.70 5.75 18.35
CA LYS A 124 2.93 4.66 17.70
C LYS A 124 3.14 4.63 16.18
N GLN A 125 3.44 3.44 15.64
CA GLN A 125 3.64 3.25 14.21
C GLN A 125 2.29 3.22 13.47
N HIS A 126 2.18 4.02 12.41
CA HIS A 126 1.00 4.08 11.54
C HIS A 126 1.34 3.51 10.17
N PHE A 127 0.46 2.69 9.62
CA PHE A 127 0.63 2.14 8.27
C PHE A 127 0.12 3.14 7.23
N LEU A 128 1.04 3.88 6.61
CA LEU A 128 0.68 4.81 5.54
C LEU A 128 0.71 4.09 4.19
N ILE A 129 -0.47 3.80 3.66
CA ILE A 129 -0.66 3.17 2.34
C ILE A 129 0.12 3.93 1.24
N PRO A 130 0.08 5.27 1.17
CA PRO A 130 0.69 5.98 0.06
C PRO A 130 2.20 5.78 -0.12
N PHE A 131 2.97 5.67 0.98
CA PHE A 131 4.41 5.42 0.90
C PHE A 131 4.74 3.98 0.45
N ASN A 132 3.92 3.01 0.86
CA ASN A 132 4.10 1.63 0.39
C ASN A 132 3.76 1.48 -1.09
N VAL A 133 2.75 2.22 -1.59
CA VAL A 133 2.46 2.29 -3.03
C VAL A 133 3.58 3.01 -3.78
N LEU A 134 4.16 4.06 -3.19
CA LEU A 134 5.30 4.77 -3.77
C LEU A 134 6.52 3.84 -3.97
N ASP A 135 6.85 3.02 -2.98
CA ASP A 135 7.94 2.04 -3.08
C ASP A 135 7.63 0.98 -4.16
N LEU A 136 6.37 0.55 -4.27
CA LEU A 136 5.94 -0.37 -5.32
C LEU A 136 6.13 0.21 -6.72
N VAL A 137 5.69 1.45 -6.96
CA VAL A 137 5.82 2.11 -8.27
C VAL A 137 7.29 2.38 -8.62
N TYR A 138 8.12 2.72 -7.63
CA TYR A 138 9.56 2.85 -7.83
C TYR A 138 10.18 1.54 -8.29
N SER A 139 9.86 0.43 -7.62
CA SER A 139 10.35 -0.89 -7.99
C SER A 139 9.94 -1.32 -9.41
N GLN A 140 8.69 -1.02 -9.79
CA GLN A 140 8.19 -1.24 -11.14
C GLN A 140 9.00 -0.44 -12.17
N THR A 141 9.33 0.82 -11.85
CA THR A 141 10.12 1.70 -12.72
C THR A 141 11.52 1.13 -12.95
N VAL A 142 12.20 0.66 -11.89
CA VAL A 142 13.52 0.00 -12.01
C VAL A 142 13.44 -1.25 -12.86
N THR A 143 12.37 -2.05 -12.67
CA THR A 143 12.14 -3.26 -13.47
C THR A 143 11.93 -2.95 -14.95
N TRP A 144 11.15 -1.92 -15.28
CA TRP A 144 10.94 -1.49 -16.67
C TRP A 144 12.22 -1.00 -17.33
N VAL A 145 13.04 -0.24 -16.60
CA VAL A 145 14.33 0.23 -17.09
C VAL A 145 15.28 -0.94 -17.38
N GLY A 146 15.31 -1.95 -16.50
CA GLY A 146 16.21 -3.10 -16.64
C GLY A 146 15.70 -4.23 -17.53
N LEU A 147 14.41 -4.27 -17.87
CA LEU A 147 13.74 -5.41 -18.52
C LEU A 147 14.46 -5.91 -19.77
N PHE A 148 14.91 -4.98 -20.62
CA PHE A 148 15.54 -5.30 -21.90
C PHE A 148 16.89 -6.03 -21.71
N TYR A 149 17.69 -5.60 -20.74
CA TYR A 149 19.02 -6.15 -20.46
C TYR A 149 18.98 -7.36 -19.51
N CYS A 150 17.91 -7.48 -18.72
CA CYS A 150 17.75 -8.48 -17.68
C CYS A 150 16.36 -9.14 -17.76
N PRO A 151 16.16 -10.11 -18.67
CA PRO A 151 14.84 -10.72 -18.89
C PRO A 151 14.33 -11.53 -17.68
N MET A 152 15.22 -11.90 -16.74
CA MET A 152 14.84 -12.59 -15.49
C MET A 152 14.44 -11.62 -14.37
N LEU A 153 14.63 -10.31 -14.56
CA LEU A 153 14.29 -9.28 -13.56
C LEU A 153 12.80 -9.29 -13.19
N PRO A 154 11.83 -9.43 -14.11
CA PRO A 154 10.40 -9.52 -13.75
C PRO A 154 10.06 -10.74 -12.91
N PHE A 155 10.73 -11.88 -13.15
CA PHE A 155 10.53 -13.08 -12.34
C PHE A 155 11.03 -12.86 -10.91
N ILE A 156 12.25 -12.30 -10.77
CA ILE A 156 12.81 -11.93 -9.46
C ILE A 156 11.92 -10.92 -8.76
N GLU A 157 11.42 -9.91 -9.48
CA GLU A 157 10.50 -8.91 -8.94
C GLU A 157 9.20 -9.54 -8.47
N THR A 158 8.67 -10.54 -9.17
CA THR A 158 7.46 -11.26 -8.74
C THR A 158 7.68 -11.98 -7.41
N VAL A 159 8.81 -12.69 -7.27
CA VAL A 159 9.19 -13.34 -6.00
C VAL A 159 9.39 -12.29 -4.90
N LYS A 160 10.05 -11.18 -5.22
CA LYS A 160 10.27 -10.06 -4.30
C LYS A 160 8.96 -9.47 -3.79
N LEU A 161 8.01 -9.20 -4.68
CA LEU A 161 6.70 -8.65 -4.33
C LEU A 161 5.89 -9.60 -3.46
N MET A 162 5.98 -10.92 -3.72
CA MET A 162 5.37 -11.92 -2.85
C MET A 162 5.96 -11.87 -1.44
N ALA A 163 7.30 -11.82 -1.32
CA ALA A 163 7.97 -11.69 -0.03
C ALA A 163 7.58 -10.38 0.70
N ILE A 164 7.62 -9.24 0.00
CA ILE A 164 7.21 -7.93 0.54
C ILE A 164 5.76 -7.96 1.01
N PHE A 165 4.84 -8.62 0.28
CA PHE A 165 3.45 -8.74 0.70
C PHE A 165 3.32 -9.39 2.08
N TYR A 166 3.98 -10.52 2.32
CA TYR A 166 3.96 -11.19 3.62
C TYR A 166 4.64 -10.37 4.72
N ILE A 167 5.79 -9.77 4.42
CA ILE A 167 6.51 -8.88 5.36
C ILE A 167 5.62 -7.70 5.78
N LYS A 168 4.95 -7.05 4.83
CA LYS A 168 4.04 -5.93 5.10
C LYS A 168 2.78 -6.38 5.82
N LYS A 169 2.22 -7.56 5.50
CA LYS A 169 1.10 -8.17 6.24
C LYS A 169 1.45 -8.36 7.71
N LEU A 170 2.61 -8.94 8.01
CA LEU A 170 3.09 -9.12 9.39
C LEU A 170 3.25 -7.75 10.08
N THR A 171 3.86 -6.78 9.40
CA THR A 171 4.04 -5.43 9.94
C THR A 171 2.70 -4.77 10.30
N VAL A 172 1.69 -4.87 9.44
CA VAL A 172 0.36 -4.29 9.67
C VAL A 172 -0.34 -4.96 10.86
N LEU A 173 -0.27 -6.29 10.94
CA LEU A 173 -0.99 -7.04 11.97
C LEU A 173 -0.34 -6.92 13.36
N GLN A 174 0.99 -6.85 13.42
CA GLN A 174 1.73 -6.94 14.69
C GLN A 174 2.33 -5.62 15.15
N CYS A 175 2.75 -4.74 14.24
CA CYS A 175 3.48 -3.52 14.59
C CYS A 175 2.63 -2.24 14.52
N CYS A 176 1.56 -2.23 13.72
CA CYS A 176 0.78 -1.02 13.46
C CYS A 176 -0.48 -0.90 14.31
N VAL A 177 -0.86 0.34 14.63
CA VAL A 177 -2.14 0.64 15.29
C VAL A 177 -3.27 0.69 14.24
N PRO A 178 -4.48 0.19 14.56
CA PRO A 178 -5.62 0.30 13.66
C PRO A 178 -5.87 1.75 13.23
N ALA A 179 -6.00 1.97 11.92
CA ALA A 179 -6.24 3.30 11.38
C ALA A 179 -7.63 3.81 11.82
N ARG A 180 -7.67 4.96 12.50
CA ARG A 180 -8.94 5.58 12.99
C ARG A 180 -9.81 6.16 11.88
N ARG A 181 -9.22 6.57 10.76
CA ARG A 181 -9.91 6.95 9.52
C ARG A 181 -9.31 6.17 8.37
N MET A 182 -10.15 5.54 7.56
CA MET A 182 -9.71 4.99 6.28
C MET A 182 -9.31 6.17 5.39
N PHE A 183 -8.02 6.25 5.03
CA PHE A 183 -7.56 7.24 4.07
C PHE A 183 -8.32 7.04 2.76
N ARG A 184 -8.97 8.10 2.24
CA ARG A 184 -9.75 8.02 1.01
C ARG A 184 -8.78 7.87 -0.17
N ALA A 185 -8.60 6.63 -0.64
CA ALA A 185 -7.69 6.26 -1.73
C ALA A 185 -7.83 7.12 -3.01
N SER A 186 -9.00 7.74 -3.22
CA SER A 186 -9.30 8.60 -4.37
C SER A 186 -8.51 9.92 -4.40
N SER A 187 -8.00 10.46 -3.29
CA SER A 187 -7.30 11.76 -3.34
C SER A 187 -5.87 11.67 -3.90
N SER A 188 -5.22 10.50 -3.83
CA SER A 188 -3.82 10.33 -4.25
C SER A 188 -3.66 9.40 -5.45
N SER A 189 -4.74 8.81 -5.97
CA SER A 189 -4.68 7.94 -7.15
C SER A 189 -4.10 8.66 -8.36
N VAL A 190 -4.47 9.91 -8.60
CA VAL A 190 -3.93 10.72 -9.72
C VAL A 190 -2.41 10.85 -9.63
N LEU A 191 -1.86 11.08 -8.42
CA LEU A 191 -0.41 11.17 -8.20
C LEU A 191 0.31 9.86 -8.54
N PHE A 192 -0.26 8.71 -8.21
CA PHE A 192 0.34 7.41 -8.54
C PHE A 192 0.30 7.11 -10.03
N HIS A 193 -0.81 7.40 -10.72
CA HIS A 193 -0.88 7.24 -12.18
C HIS A 193 0.10 8.18 -12.89
N PHE A 194 0.22 9.42 -12.41
CA PHE A 194 1.20 10.37 -12.92
C PHE A 194 2.64 9.89 -12.72
N MET A 195 2.98 9.35 -11.54
CA MET A 195 4.29 8.76 -11.31
C MET A 195 4.56 7.56 -12.21
N LEU A 196 3.60 6.66 -12.38
CA LEU A 196 3.72 5.51 -13.30
C LEU A 196 4.01 5.97 -14.73
N LEU A 197 3.31 7.00 -15.20
CA LEU A 197 3.55 7.60 -16.51
C LEU A 197 4.98 8.14 -16.61
N LEU A 198 5.43 8.90 -15.60
CA LEU A 198 6.78 9.46 -15.60
C LEU A 198 7.86 8.37 -15.53
N GLY A 199 7.65 7.31 -14.74
CA GLY A 199 8.52 6.14 -14.69
C GLY A 199 8.59 5.41 -16.04
N LEU A 200 7.46 5.27 -16.73
CA LEU A 200 7.42 4.67 -18.08
C LEU A 200 8.16 5.52 -19.10
N ILE A 201 7.96 6.84 -19.08
CA ILE A 201 8.69 7.80 -19.93
C ILE A 201 10.20 7.66 -19.67
N MET A 202 10.63 7.60 -18.41
CA MET A 202 12.05 7.38 -18.09
C MET A 202 12.57 6.06 -18.64
N ALA A 203 11.82 4.95 -18.52
CA ALA A 203 12.22 3.66 -19.08
C ALA A 203 12.37 3.70 -20.60
N VAL A 204 11.41 4.31 -21.32
CA VAL A 204 11.45 4.46 -22.78
C VAL A 204 12.61 5.36 -23.22
N ILE A 205 12.81 6.50 -22.56
CA ILE A 205 13.93 7.42 -22.86
C ILE A 205 15.27 6.72 -22.61
N THR A 206 15.39 5.97 -21.52
CA THR A 206 16.60 5.23 -21.16
C THR A 206 16.90 4.18 -22.21
N LEU A 207 15.93 3.33 -22.57
CA LEU A 207 16.10 2.30 -23.59
C LEU A 207 16.39 2.91 -24.97
N GLY A 208 15.62 3.91 -25.39
CA GLY A 208 15.81 4.58 -26.68
C GLY A 208 17.18 5.26 -26.79
N SER A 209 17.63 5.93 -25.72
CA SER A 209 18.96 6.54 -25.67
C SER A 209 20.06 5.49 -25.77
N ASN A 210 19.92 4.36 -25.08
CA ASN A 210 20.90 3.28 -25.16
C ASN A 210 21.00 2.71 -26.58
N LEU A 211 19.86 2.39 -27.20
CA LEU A 211 19.80 1.80 -28.54
C LEU A 211 20.33 2.74 -29.63
N HIS A 212 20.20 4.07 -29.42
CA HIS A 212 20.66 5.05 -30.40
C HIS A 212 22.12 5.47 -30.21
N LYS A 213 22.58 5.65 -28.95
CA LYS A 213 23.92 6.19 -28.66
C LYS A 213 25.00 5.14 -28.54
N PHE A 214 24.69 3.96 -28.02
CA PHE A 214 25.70 2.95 -27.73
C PHE A 214 25.71 1.85 -28.79
N LYS A 215 26.89 1.64 -29.37
CA LYS A 215 27.11 0.49 -30.24
C LYS A 215 27.21 -0.77 -29.39
N PRO A 216 26.72 -1.92 -29.89
CA PRO A 216 26.88 -3.19 -29.20
C PRO A 216 28.35 -3.48 -28.85
N SER A 217 28.58 -4.06 -27.67
CA SER A 217 29.93 -4.45 -27.24
C SER A 217 30.57 -5.43 -28.22
N SER A 218 31.84 -5.22 -28.56
CA SER A 218 32.58 -6.07 -29.51
C SER A 218 33.17 -7.33 -28.88
N SER A 219 33.35 -7.36 -27.56
CA SER A 219 34.05 -8.45 -26.86
C SER A 219 33.13 -9.46 -26.18
N CYS A 220 31.84 -9.13 -25.98
CA CYS A 220 30.97 -9.92 -25.10
C CYS A 220 29.46 -9.62 -25.30
N GLY A 221 28.64 -10.56 -24.85
CA GLY A 221 27.19 -10.47 -24.87
C GLY A 221 26.55 -11.09 -26.12
N PRO A 222 25.21 -11.06 -26.19
CA PRO A 222 24.47 -11.65 -27.32
C PRO A 222 24.56 -10.83 -28.61
N PHE A 223 25.11 -9.61 -28.55
CA PHE A 223 25.12 -8.66 -29.67
C PHE A 223 26.51 -8.45 -30.30
N VAL A 224 27.46 -9.34 -30.02
CA VAL A 224 28.85 -9.26 -30.49
C VAL A 224 28.92 -9.17 -32.02
N GLY A 225 29.71 -8.22 -32.52
CA GLY A 225 30.03 -8.07 -33.94
C GLY A 225 28.88 -7.52 -34.81
N SER A 226 27.76 -7.10 -34.21
CA SER A 226 26.61 -6.57 -34.95
C SER A 226 26.50 -5.04 -34.90
N ALA A 227 26.09 -4.42 -36.00
CA ALA A 227 25.94 -2.97 -36.09
C ALA A 227 24.76 -2.44 -35.26
N THR A 228 23.69 -3.23 -35.13
CA THR A 228 22.49 -2.89 -34.35
C THR A 228 21.92 -4.13 -33.66
N VAL A 229 21.26 -3.91 -32.51
CA VAL A 229 20.56 -4.96 -31.77
C VAL A 229 19.45 -5.61 -32.61
N PHE A 230 18.81 -4.84 -33.49
CA PHE A 230 17.74 -5.32 -34.36
C PHE A 230 18.20 -6.36 -35.39
N ASN A 231 19.44 -6.25 -35.88
CA ASN A 231 19.98 -7.23 -36.83
C ASN A 231 20.11 -8.61 -36.19
N VAL A 232 20.60 -8.67 -34.96
CA VAL A 232 20.74 -9.92 -34.19
C VAL A 232 19.38 -10.54 -33.92
N THR A 233 18.41 -9.72 -33.51
CA THR A 233 17.04 -10.20 -33.26
C THR A 233 16.42 -10.78 -34.53
N ALA A 234 16.61 -10.15 -35.70
CA ALA A 234 16.10 -10.67 -36.97
C ALA A 234 16.72 -12.03 -37.33
N VAL A 235 18.05 -12.17 -37.23
CA VAL A 235 18.77 -13.43 -37.47
C VAL A 235 18.32 -14.52 -36.49
N CYS A 236 18.14 -14.16 -35.22
CA CYS A 236 17.65 -15.09 -34.19
C CYS A 236 16.25 -15.59 -34.55
N VAL A 237 15.32 -14.69 -34.87
CA VAL A 237 13.95 -15.02 -35.29
C VAL A 237 13.94 -15.91 -36.53
N ASP A 238 14.83 -15.66 -37.48
CA ASP A 238 14.92 -16.46 -38.71
C ASP A 238 15.50 -17.86 -38.49
N SER A 239 16.27 -18.06 -37.41
CA SER A 239 16.86 -19.34 -37.03
C SER A 239 15.90 -20.25 -36.23
N LEU A 240 14.74 -19.75 -35.81
CA LEU A 240 13.74 -20.57 -35.10
C LEU A 240 13.07 -21.60 -36.03
N PRO A 241 12.64 -22.75 -35.49
CA PRO A 241 11.85 -23.73 -36.25
C PRO A 241 10.57 -23.10 -36.80
N GLY A 242 10.15 -23.54 -37.99
CA GLY A 242 9.00 -23.02 -38.74
C GLY A 242 7.76 -22.64 -37.89
N PRO A 243 7.24 -23.52 -37.01
CA PRO A 243 6.10 -23.18 -36.16
C PRO A 243 6.40 -22.01 -35.21
N ALA A 244 7.54 -22.02 -34.51
CA ALA A 244 7.91 -20.96 -33.57
C ALA A 244 8.12 -19.61 -34.28
N LYS A 245 8.75 -19.62 -35.46
CA LYS A 245 8.93 -18.43 -36.30
C LYS A 245 7.59 -17.85 -36.77
N SER A 246 6.67 -18.68 -37.25
CA SER A 246 5.34 -18.27 -37.69
C SER A 246 4.53 -17.70 -36.52
N THR A 247 4.53 -18.38 -35.36
CA THR A 247 3.87 -17.91 -34.14
C THR A 247 4.42 -16.55 -33.71
N LEU A 248 5.75 -16.39 -33.69
CA LEU A 248 6.36 -15.14 -33.22
C LEU A 248 6.05 -13.96 -34.16
N ARG A 249 6.06 -14.17 -35.48
CA ARG A 249 5.63 -13.15 -36.46
C ARG A 249 4.15 -12.82 -36.36
N TYR A 250 3.30 -13.79 -36.06
CA TYR A 250 1.87 -13.56 -35.83
C TYR A 250 1.64 -12.76 -34.55
N LEU A 251 2.30 -13.11 -33.44
CA LEU A 251 2.20 -12.39 -32.16
C LEU A 251 2.69 -10.93 -32.27
N SER A 252 3.72 -10.67 -33.09
CA SER A 252 4.23 -9.32 -33.35
C SER A 252 3.43 -8.54 -34.39
N SER A 253 2.43 -9.15 -35.04
CA SER A 253 1.63 -8.50 -36.07
C SER A 253 0.71 -7.44 -35.48
N GLU A 254 0.55 -6.31 -36.17
CA GLU A 254 -0.42 -5.27 -35.81
C GLU A 254 -1.83 -5.83 -35.68
N ALA A 255 -2.20 -6.79 -36.54
CA ALA A 255 -3.49 -7.45 -36.54
C ALA A 255 -3.75 -8.30 -35.27
N PHE A 256 -2.70 -8.72 -34.56
CA PHE A 256 -2.82 -9.42 -33.28
C PHE A 256 -2.74 -8.47 -32.08
N VAL A 257 -1.80 -7.53 -32.12
CA VAL A 257 -1.56 -6.57 -31.03
C VAL A 257 -2.79 -5.69 -30.78
N LEU A 258 -3.46 -5.21 -31.83
CA LEU A 258 -4.64 -4.35 -31.70
C LEU A 258 -5.80 -5.05 -30.94
N PRO A 259 -6.25 -6.26 -31.32
CA PRO A 259 -7.22 -7.03 -30.54
C PRO A 259 -6.80 -7.29 -29.10
N VAL A 260 -5.52 -7.59 -28.85
CA VAL A 260 -5.02 -7.82 -27.48
C VAL A 260 -5.13 -6.55 -26.63
N ILE A 261 -4.78 -5.39 -27.18
CA ILE A 261 -4.95 -4.10 -26.49
C ILE A 261 -6.43 -3.86 -26.20
N LEU A 262 -7.32 -4.06 -27.18
CA LEU A 262 -8.76 -3.90 -26.99
C LEU A 262 -9.29 -4.86 -25.92
N ALA A 263 -8.89 -6.13 -25.94
CA ALA A 263 -9.27 -7.11 -24.94
C ALA A 263 -8.80 -6.70 -23.54
N GLN A 264 -7.57 -6.20 -23.40
CA GLN A 264 -7.06 -5.68 -22.13
C GLN A 264 -7.86 -4.47 -21.63
N ILE A 265 -8.23 -3.54 -22.51
CA ILE A 265 -9.09 -2.39 -22.14
C ILE A 265 -10.46 -2.88 -21.64
N VAL A 266 -11.08 -3.82 -22.34
CA VAL A 266 -12.38 -4.41 -21.91
C VAL A 266 -12.24 -5.11 -20.56
N VAL A 267 -11.19 -5.91 -20.38
CA VAL A 267 -10.93 -6.60 -19.11
C VAL A 267 -10.73 -5.60 -17.98
N LEU A 268 -9.87 -4.59 -18.15
CA LEU A 268 -9.59 -3.58 -17.13
C LEU A 268 -10.83 -2.76 -16.76
N THR A 269 -11.59 -2.31 -17.77
CA THR A 269 -12.83 -1.56 -17.54
C THR A 269 -13.90 -2.42 -16.85
N SER A 270 -13.99 -3.71 -17.17
CA SER A 270 -14.88 -4.65 -16.49
C SER A 270 -14.50 -4.87 -15.03
N PHE A 271 -13.21 -5.04 -14.71
CA PHE A 271 -12.73 -5.18 -13.33
C PHE A 271 -13.01 -3.94 -12.50
N GLU A 272 -12.75 -2.76 -13.06
CA GLU A 272 -13.00 -1.51 -12.36
C GLU A 272 -14.52 -1.25 -12.20
N SER A 273 -15.34 -1.62 -13.19
CA SER A 273 -16.81 -1.61 -13.06
C SER A 273 -17.29 -2.53 -11.94
N ARG A 274 -16.78 -3.77 -11.88
CA ARG A 274 -17.07 -4.74 -10.82
C ARG A 274 -16.65 -4.23 -9.45
N ARG A 275 -15.45 -3.63 -9.35
CA ARG A 275 -14.95 -3.03 -8.10
C ARG A 275 -15.90 -1.95 -7.60
N ARG A 276 -16.37 -1.07 -8.48
CA ARG A 276 -17.34 -0.02 -8.15
C ARG A 276 -18.69 -0.60 -7.73
N ALA A 277 -19.22 -1.59 -8.45
CA ALA A 277 -20.47 -2.25 -8.11
C ALA A 277 -20.40 -2.96 -6.75
N ASN A 278 -19.33 -3.71 -6.49
CA ASN A 278 -19.08 -4.36 -5.19
C ASN A 278 -18.93 -3.32 -4.08
N GLY A 279 -18.27 -2.19 -4.34
CA GLY A 279 -18.19 -1.08 -3.39
C GLY A 279 -19.58 -0.58 -2.96
N LYS A 280 -20.48 -0.34 -3.93
CA LYS A 280 -21.87 0.06 -3.66
C LYS A 280 -22.67 -1.03 -2.94
N ALA A 281 -22.47 -2.30 -3.28
CA ALA A 281 -23.13 -3.42 -2.61
C ALA A 281 -22.71 -3.52 -1.13
N ILE A 282 -21.42 -3.34 -0.84
CA ILE A 282 -20.89 -3.33 0.54
C ILE A 282 -21.48 -2.16 1.33
N GLU A 283 -21.61 -0.98 0.72
CA GLU A 283 -22.20 0.19 1.37
C GLU A 283 -23.67 -0.06 1.74
N ARG A 284 -24.48 -0.58 0.80
CA ARG A 284 -25.87 -0.97 1.07
C ARG A 284 -26.00 -2.02 2.17
N LEU A 285 -25.10 -3.01 2.20
CA LEU A 285 -25.08 -4.03 3.26
C LEU A 285 -24.80 -3.41 4.63
N LYS A 286 -23.92 -2.42 4.71
CA LYS A 286 -23.66 -1.68 5.95
C LYS A 286 -24.88 -0.88 6.40
N ASP A 287 -25.55 -0.19 5.47
CA ASP A 287 -26.75 0.59 5.79
C ASP A 287 -27.89 -0.30 6.28
N MET A 288 -28.12 -1.45 5.62
CA MET A 288 -29.08 -2.45 6.07
C MET A 288 -28.74 -3.01 7.45
N LEU A 289 -27.46 -3.21 7.76
CA LEU A 289 -27.02 -3.68 9.08
C LEU A 289 -27.27 -2.64 10.17
N VAL A 290 -27.02 -1.35 9.89
CA VAL A 290 -27.32 -0.25 10.82
C VAL A 290 -28.83 -0.13 11.03
N MET A 291 -29.63 -0.16 9.97
CA MET A 291 -31.10 -0.07 10.05
C MET A 291 -31.71 -1.24 10.82
N SER A 292 -31.30 -2.48 10.53
CA SER A 292 -31.75 -3.67 11.27
C SER A 292 -31.40 -3.61 12.77
N THR A 293 -30.25 -3.02 13.11
CA THR A 293 -29.86 -2.83 14.51
C THR A 293 -30.76 -1.79 15.20
N SER A 294 -31.07 -0.69 14.51
CA SER A 294 -32.02 0.33 14.99
C SER A 294 -33.42 -0.25 15.22
N ASP A 295 -33.93 -1.04 14.27
CA ASP A 295 -35.25 -1.66 14.37
C ASP A 295 -35.34 -2.63 15.55
N LYS A 296 -34.30 -3.45 15.78
CA LYS A 296 -34.22 -4.32 16.97
C LYS A 296 -34.27 -3.53 18.27
N HIS A 297 -33.54 -2.42 18.36
CA HIS A 297 -33.57 -1.54 19.54
C HIS A 297 -34.96 -0.92 19.75
N PHE A 298 -35.62 -0.50 18.66
CA PHE A 298 -36.98 0.03 18.72
C PHE A 298 -37.99 -1.01 19.25
N LEU A 299 -37.95 -2.24 18.71
CA LEU A 299 -38.81 -3.34 19.15
C LEU A 299 -38.57 -3.72 20.60
N LEU A 300 -37.31 -3.81 21.05
CA LEU A 300 -36.96 -4.09 22.44
C LEU A 300 -37.46 -2.99 23.39
N LYS A 301 -37.37 -1.71 22.99
CA LYS A 301 -37.90 -0.58 23.75
C LYS A 301 -39.42 -0.67 23.87
N GLN A 302 -40.12 -0.98 22.77
CA GLN A 302 -41.57 -1.14 22.77
C GLN A 302 -42.03 -2.31 23.67
N HIS A 303 -41.36 -3.46 23.59
CA HIS A 303 -41.65 -4.62 24.43
C HIS A 303 -41.39 -4.34 25.93
N THR A 304 -40.32 -3.59 26.24
CA THR A 304 -40.04 -3.18 27.63
C THR A 304 -41.12 -2.23 28.17
N LEU A 305 -41.61 -1.31 27.34
CA LEU A 305 -42.70 -0.39 27.71
C LEU A 305 -44.03 -1.10 27.90
N SER A 306 -44.38 -2.08 27.06
CA SER A 306 -45.61 -2.87 27.22
C SER A 306 -45.58 -3.73 28.48
N LEU A 307 -44.45 -4.40 28.79
CA LEU A 307 -44.27 -5.13 30.04
C LEU A 307 -44.39 -4.21 31.27
N ARG A 308 -43.83 -2.99 31.20
CA ARG A 308 -44.01 -1.99 32.27
C ARG A 308 -45.47 -1.57 32.43
N ARG A 309 -46.21 -1.40 31.34
CA ARG A 309 -47.66 -1.11 31.38
C ARG A 309 -48.44 -2.26 32.00
N GLN A 310 -48.22 -3.50 31.58
CA GLN A 310 -48.87 -4.67 32.19
C GLN A 310 -48.58 -4.80 33.69
N LYS A 311 -47.32 -4.59 34.12
CA LYS A 311 -46.97 -4.56 35.56
C LYS A 311 -47.71 -3.46 36.31
N LYS A 312 -47.91 -2.28 35.71
CA LYS A 312 -48.69 -1.19 36.32
C LYS A 312 -50.18 -1.55 36.40
N THR A 313 -50.76 -2.12 35.34
CA THR A 313 -52.16 -2.57 35.34
C THR A 313 -52.40 -3.67 36.36
N PHE A 314 -51.51 -4.67 36.44
CA PHE A 314 -51.58 -5.73 37.44
C PHE A 314 -51.50 -5.18 38.87
N LYS A 315 -50.53 -4.28 39.14
CA LYS A 315 -50.44 -3.60 40.45
C LYS A 315 -51.70 -2.78 40.77
N ALA A 316 -52.28 -2.08 39.80
CA ALA A 316 -53.51 -1.32 39.99
C ALA A 316 -54.72 -2.22 40.27
N SER A 317 -54.85 -3.37 39.59
CA SER A 317 -55.90 -4.35 39.84
C SER A 317 -55.76 -5.04 41.21
N THR A 318 -54.54 -5.28 41.70
CA THR A 318 -54.33 -5.79 43.07
C THR A 318 -54.70 -4.76 44.14
N THR A 319 -54.54 -3.46 43.87
CA THR A 319 -54.99 -2.39 44.79
C THR A 319 -56.52 -2.21 44.80
N VAL A 320 -57.23 -2.54 43.70
CA VAL A 320 -58.70 -2.42 43.62
C VAL A 320 -59.44 -3.65 44.19
N SER A 321 -58.79 -4.81 44.26
CA SER A 321 -59.36 -6.03 44.90
C SER A 321 -59.12 -6.11 46.42
N GLY A 322 -58.74 -5.01 47.06
CA GLY A 322 -58.39 -4.93 48.48
C GLY A 322 -59.42 -4.19 49.34
N THR A 323 -60.71 -4.53 49.24
CA THR A 323 -61.71 -4.11 50.24
C THR A 323 -62.78 -5.18 50.45
N ARG A 324 -62.42 -6.27 51.15
CA ARG A 324 -63.27 -6.91 52.16
C ARG A 324 -62.42 -7.81 53.05
N GLU A 325 -62.48 -7.53 54.34
CA GLU A 325 -61.67 -8.07 55.43
C GLU A 325 -61.86 -9.57 55.67
N GLY A 326 -60.80 -10.21 56.21
CA GLY A 326 -60.83 -11.55 56.78
C GLY A 326 -59.41 -12.08 57.09
N SER A 327 -59.01 -11.98 58.37
CA SER A 327 -57.70 -12.22 59.03
C SER A 327 -57.05 -13.62 58.85
N PRO A 328 -55.78 -13.86 59.33
CA PRO A 328 -54.74 -14.74 58.73
C PRO A 328 -54.71 -16.19 59.27
N PRO A 329 -53.78 -17.08 58.81
CA PRO A 329 -52.51 -17.25 59.56
C PRO A 329 -51.22 -17.61 58.74
N THR A 330 -50.07 -17.30 59.37
CA THR A 330 -48.73 -17.97 59.47
C THR A 330 -48.45 -19.26 58.64
N MET A 331 -47.24 -19.66 58.20
CA MET A 331 -45.83 -19.38 58.54
C MET A 331 -44.89 -20.06 57.48
N LYS A 332 -43.61 -19.63 57.43
CA LYS A 332 -42.35 -20.31 56.98
C LYS A 332 -41.80 -20.02 55.56
N GLY A 333 -40.59 -19.42 55.55
CA GLY A 333 -39.66 -19.30 54.40
C GLY A 333 -38.90 -20.62 54.11
N PRO A 334 -37.72 -20.64 53.42
CA PRO A 334 -36.68 -19.59 53.39
C PRO A 334 -35.98 -19.30 52.02
N SER A 335 -35.47 -18.06 51.93
CA SER A 335 -34.11 -17.62 51.51
C SER A 335 -33.41 -18.01 50.18
N ALA A 336 -32.49 -17.09 49.84
CA ALA A 336 -31.41 -17.07 48.83
C ALA A 336 -31.82 -16.69 47.39
N GLY A 337 -31.24 -15.68 46.74
CA GLY A 337 -30.16 -14.75 47.08
C GLY A 337 -29.68 -14.02 45.80
N ILE A 338 -29.10 -12.83 45.98
CA ILE A 338 -27.92 -12.27 45.25
C ILE A 338 -28.06 -12.15 43.71
N GLY A 339 -27.87 -11.00 43.04
CA GLY A 339 -27.26 -9.74 43.43
C GLY A 339 -27.07 -8.83 42.20
N GLU A 340 -26.43 -7.69 42.47
CA GLU A 340 -25.68 -6.82 41.55
C GLU A 340 -26.41 -5.93 40.52
N ASP A 341 -26.54 -4.69 40.98
CA ASP A 341 -26.31 -3.44 40.28
C ASP A 341 -25.34 -3.46 39.08
N SER A 342 -25.75 -2.64 38.10
CA SER A 342 -24.92 -1.64 37.41
C SER A 342 -23.66 -2.11 36.69
N HIS A 343 -23.69 -2.07 35.35
CA HIS A 343 -22.59 -1.44 34.62
C HIS A 343 -23.02 -0.96 33.22
N ILE A 344 -22.58 0.26 32.92
CA ILE A 344 -22.41 0.90 31.61
C ILE A 344 -23.51 1.87 31.15
N ALA A 345 -23.22 3.11 31.54
CA ALA A 345 -23.66 4.36 31.00
C ALA A 345 -23.29 4.55 29.50
N GLN A 346 -24.12 5.37 28.84
CA GLN A 346 -23.75 6.42 27.89
C GLN A 346 -22.99 5.99 26.61
N LEU A 347 -23.73 5.91 25.49
CA LEU A 347 -23.22 6.37 24.21
C LEU A 347 -24.16 7.44 23.63
N LYS A 348 -23.52 8.55 23.30
CA LYS A 348 -24.04 9.88 22.96
C LYS A 348 -24.49 9.93 21.50
N ASP A 349 -25.72 10.40 21.26
CA ASP A 349 -26.23 10.82 19.95
C ASP A 349 -25.41 11.99 19.38
N PRO A 350 -25.11 12.01 18.08
CA PRO A 350 -24.81 13.23 17.37
C PRO A 350 -25.86 13.46 16.27
N SER A 351 -26.95 14.14 16.62
CA SER A 351 -27.84 14.79 15.65
C SER A 351 -28.17 16.19 16.13
N ALA A 352 -27.38 17.16 15.69
CA ALA A 352 -27.74 18.57 15.69
C ALA A 352 -27.02 19.26 14.51
N GLN A 353 -27.76 19.45 13.43
CA GLN A 353 -27.51 20.51 12.45
C GLN A 353 -27.73 21.88 13.12
N PRO A 354 -27.10 22.93 12.57
CA PRO A 354 -27.82 24.17 12.39
C PRO A 354 -27.78 24.64 10.93
N THR A 355 -28.95 25.03 10.46
CA THR A 355 -29.25 25.78 9.23
C THR A 355 -29.42 27.27 9.55
N GLY A 356 -29.01 28.15 8.62
CA GLY A 356 -29.36 29.59 8.54
C GLY A 356 -28.20 30.52 8.88
N ASP A 357 -27.43 31.03 7.91
CA ASP A 357 -27.63 32.26 7.08
C ASP A 357 -27.43 33.58 7.85
N ASP A 358 -26.37 34.34 7.48
CA ASP A 358 -26.48 35.67 6.87
C ASP A 358 -25.10 36.36 6.69
N SER A 359 -24.89 36.94 5.50
CA SER A 359 -23.84 37.93 5.16
C SER A 359 -24.26 39.33 5.70
N PRO A 360 -23.64 40.50 5.39
CA PRO A 360 -22.42 40.81 4.61
C PRO A 360 -21.47 41.85 5.26
N SER A 361 -20.22 41.92 4.83
CA SER A 361 -19.51 43.11 4.29
C SER A 361 -18.06 42.76 3.94
#